data_AF-A0A957R3S0-F1
#
_entry.id   AF-A0A957R3S0-F1
#
_cell.length_a   1.000
_cell.length_b   1.000
_cell.length_c   1.000
_cell.angle_alpha   90.00
_cell.angle_beta   90.00
_cell.angle_gamma   90.00
#
_symmetry.space_group_name_H-M   'P 1'
#
loop_
_entity.id
_entity.type
_entity.pdbx_description
1 polymer ?
#
loop_
_entity_poly.entity_id
_entity_poly.type
_entity_poly.pdbx_seq_one_letter_code
_entity_poly.pdbx_strand_id
1 'polypeptide(L)'
;MANTDDEFQITPSEVKQYTDLMILWMMTYGLIEKGEAIKRLEDKNLIIKDNGEYNQMTFHEEPYYWAMRLLLGFENEQWYHDEKLWPPSQEYRDLEQKYYDGDITI
;
A
#
# COMPACT_ATOMS: atom_id res chain seq x y z
N MET A 1 -29.61 -18.48 14.39
CA MET A 1 -29.18 -17.38 13.51
C MET A 1 -27.77 -17.04 13.92
N ALA A 2 -26.77 -17.47 13.14
CA ALA A 2 -25.40 -17.04 13.36
C ALA A 2 -25.28 -15.66 12.72
N ASN A 3 -25.29 -14.62 13.54
CA ASN A 3 -24.77 -13.31 13.12
C ASN A 3 -23.25 -13.41 13.23
N THR A 4 -22.63 -13.99 12.20
CA THR A 4 -21.20 -13.77 11.96
C THR A 4 -21.11 -12.61 10.99
N ASP A 5 -21.40 -11.41 11.50
CA ASP A 5 -20.65 -10.25 11.05
C ASP A 5 -19.22 -10.49 11.56
N ASP A 6 -18.49 -11.37 10.87
CA ASP A 6 -17.04 -11.45 11.00
C ASP A 6 -16.53 -10.11 10.44
N GLU A 7 -16.56 -9.08 11.28
CA GLU A 7 -15.82 -7.86 11.03
C GLU A 7 -14.40 -8.31 10.70
N PHE A 8 -13.96 -8.02 9.48
CA PHE A 8 -12.65 -8.37 8.97
C PHE A 8 -11.61 -7.69 9.86
N GLN A 9 -11.16 -8.36 10.92
CA GLN A 9 -10.21 -7.80 11.88
C GLN A 9 -8.81 -7.91 11.29
N ILE A 10 -8.34 -6.83 10.69
CA ILE A 10 -6.99 -6.74 10.17
C ILE A 10 -6.02 -6.67 11.35
N THR A 11 -5.01 -7.53 11.34
CA THR A 11 -4.00 -7.61 12.39
C THR A 11 -2.92 -6.54 12.20
N PRO A 12 -2.24 -6.09 13.27
CA PRO A 12 -1.12 -5.15 13.15
C PRO A 12 -0.02 -5.60 12.18
N SER A 13 0.20 -6.92 12.04
CA SER A 13 1.15 -7.48 11.09
C SER A 13 0.71 -7.25 9.64
N GLU A 14 -0.56 -7.49 9.33
CA GLU A 14 -1.12 -7.24 7.99
C GLU A 14 -1.09 -5.75 7.65
N VAL A 15 -1.40 -4.88 8.62
CA VAL A 15 -1.30 -3.43 8.38
C VAL A 15 0.15 -3.00 8.14
N LYS A 16 1.11 -3.62 8.82
CA LYS A 16 2.54 -3.33 8.62
C LYS A 16 2.98 -3.78 7.23
N GLN A 17 2.63 -5.00 6.84
CA GLN A 17 2.94 -5.53 5.50
C GLN A 17 2.35 -4.64 4.41
N TYR A 18 1.09 -4.22 4.57
CA TYR A 18 0.43 -3.31 3.66
C TYR A 18 1.18 -1.98 3.53
N THR A 19 1.56 -1.39 4.67
CA THR A 19 2.33 -0.14 4.73
C THR A 19 3.70 -0.29 4.06
N ASP A 20 4.43 -1.37 4.37
CA ASP A 20 5.74 -1.68 3.79
C ASP A 20 5.65 -1.80 2.26
N LEU A 21 4.63 -2.49 1.74
CA LEU A 21 4.42 -2.64 0.30
C LEU A 21 4.09 -1.30 -0.36
N MET A 22 3.29 -0.44 0.27
CA MET A 22 3.05 0.91 -0.24
C MET A 22 4.36 1.72 -0.35
N ILE A 23 5.23 1.62 0.66
CA ILE A 23 6.55 2.27 0.67
C ILE A 23 7.41 1.71 -0.46
N LEU A 24 7.49 0.39 -0.61
CA LEU A 24 8.23 -0.28 -1.68
C LEU A 24 7.80 0.24 -3.06
N TRP A 25 6.49 0.32 -3.33
CA TRP A 25 5.98 0.82 -4.59
C TRP A 25 6.25 2.29 -4.81
N MET A 26 6.10 3.12 -3.77
CA MET A 26 6.41 4.54 -3.89
C MET A 26 7.89 4.79 -4.18
N MET A 27 8.79 4.05 -3.53
CA MET A 27 10.23 4.15 -3.81
C MET A 27 10.55 3.70 -5.24
N THR A 28 9.89 2.66 -5.73
CA THR A 28 10.20 2.07 -7.04
C THR A 28 9.61 2.89 -8.20
N TYR A 29 8.35 3.34 -8.11
CA TYR A 29 7.69 4.10 -9.18
C TYR A 29 7.89 5.61 -9.06
N GLY A 30 7.93 6.13 -7.84
CA GLY A 30 8.09 7.55 -7.58
C GLY A 30 9.55 8.00 -7.61
N LEU A 31 10.49 7.05 -7.55
CA LEU A 31 11.92 7.31 -7.37
C LEU A 31 12.21 8.23 -6.16
N ILE A 32 11.39 8.09 -5.12
CA ILE A 32 11.50 8.85 -3.87
C ILE A 32 12.15 8.00 -2.78
N GLU A 33 12.74 8.65 -1.79
CA GLU A 33 13.35 7.95 -0.65
C GLU A 33 12.28 7.45 0.35
N LYS A 34 12.63 6.43 1.14
CA LYS A 34 11.76 5.83 2.17
C LYS A 34 11.14 6.89 3.10
N GLY A 35 11.94 7.85 3.56
CA GLY A 35 11.46 8.90 4.47
C GLY A 35 10.38 9.78 3.86
N GLU A 36 10.46 10.07 2.56
CA GLU A 36 9.42 10.80 1.84
C GLU A 36 8.15 9.95 1.67
N ALA A 37 8.30 8.67 1.33
CA ALA A 37 7.18 7.74 1.22
C ALA A 37 6.39 7.63 2.54
N ILE A 38 7.10 7.49 3.67
CA ILE A 38 6.49 7.48 5.02
C ILE A 38 5.72 8.77 5.27
N LYS A 39 6.34 9.93 4.99
CA LYS A 39 5.69 11.23 5.18
C LYS A 39 4.39 11.36 4.37
N ARG A 40 4.36 10.88 3.12
CA ARG A 40 3.15 10.91 2.28
C ARG A 40 2.02 10.04 2.83
N LEU A 41 2.36 8.89 3.42
CA LEU A 41 1.39 8.02 4.09
C LEU A 41 0.85 8.68 5.37
N GLU A 42 1.72 9.31 6.17
CA GLU A 42 1.36 10.08 7.37
C GLU A 42 0.40 11.22 7.04
N ASP A 43 0.74 12.05 6.05
CA ASP A 43 -0.05 13.20 5.62
C ASP A 43 -1.47 12.81 5.16
N LYS A 44 -1.68 11.55 4.75
CA LYS A 44 -2.97 11.00 4.32
C LYS A 44 -3.62 10.05 5.32
N ASN A 45 -3.05 9.87 6.51
CA ASN A 45 -3.49 8.91 7.53
C ASN A 45 -3.65 7.47 6.97
N LEU A 46 -2.67 7.01 6.20
CA LEU A 46 -2.63 5.65 5.63
C LEU A 46 -1.62 4.73 6.34
N ILE A 47 -0.89 5.23 7.34
CA ILE A 47 0.02 4.42 8.19
C ILE A 47 -0.68 3.78 9.39
N ILE A 48 -0.06 2.74 9.95
CA ILE A 48 -0.21 2.38 11.37
C ILE A 48 0.30 3.55 12.21
N LYS A 49 -0.55 4.10 13.07
CA LYS A 49 -0.09 4.94 14.19
C LYS A 49 0.38 4.06 15.33
N ASP A 50 1.29 4.56 16.17
CA ASP A 50 1.86 3.82 17.32
C ASP A 50 0.81 3.27 18.31
N ASN A 51 -0.42 3.80 18.28
CA ASN A 51 -1.55 3.31 19.07
C ASN A 51 -2.32 2.14 18.43
N GLY A 52 -1.86 1.62 17.28
CA GLY A 52 -2.52 0.56 16.53
C GLY A 52 -3.75 1.03 15.73
N GLU A 53 -3.99 2.35 15.64
CA GLU A 53 -5.05 2.88 14.78
C GLU A 53 -4.58 2.95 13.33
N TYR A 54 -5.42 2.46 12.43
CA TYR A 54 -5.21 2.51 10.98
C TYR A 54 -6.54 2.74 10.27
N ASN A 55 -6.48 3.32 9.07
CA ASN A 55 -7.66 3.57 8.26
C ASN A 55 -8.08 2.29 7.53
N GLN A 56 -9.09 1.59 8.03
CA GLN A 56 -9.57 0.34 7.43
C GLN A 56 -9.98 0.47 5.96
N MET A 57 -10.37 1.67 5.50
CA MET A 57 -10.79 1.88 4.10
C MET A 57 -9.66 1.61 3.09
N THR A 58 -8.39 1.60 3.50
CA THR A 58 -7.28 1.29 2.58
C THR A 58 -7.21 -0.19 2.22
N PHE A 59 -7.68 -1.09 3.08
CA PHE A 59 -7.52 -2.54 2.91
C PHE A 59 -8.48 -3.18 1.91
N HIS A 60 -9.40 -2.39 1.35
CA HIS A 60 -10.30 -2.87 0.30
C HIS A 60 -9.62 -2.95 -1.08
N GLU A 61 -8.43 -2.36 -1.25
CA GLU A 61 -7.68 -2.33 -2.51
C GLU A 61 -6.25 -2.86 -2.33
N GLU A 62 -5.54 -3.12 -3.42
CA GLU A 62 -4.13 -3.53 -3.38
C GLU A 62 -3.20 -2.38 -2.88
N PRO A 63 -2.13 -2.66 -2.11
CA PRO A 63 -1.17 -1.63 -1.67
C PRO A 63 -0.62 -0.78 -2.83
N TYR A 64 -0.43 -1.41 -3.99
CA TYR A 64 0.01 -0.75 -5.22
C TYR A 64 -0.92 0.39 -5.64
N TYR A 65 -2.24 0.17 -5.58
CA TYR A 65 -3.23 1.17 -5.95
C TYR A 65 -3.06 2.47 -5.15
N TRP A 66 -2.94 2.34 -3.82
CA TRP A 66 -2.79 3.51 -2.97
C TRP A 66 -1.42 4.16 -3.12
N ALA A 67 -0.35 3.38 -3.33
CA ALA A 67 0.97 3.93 -3.62
C ALA A 67 0.94 4.81 -4.88
N MET A 68 0.37 4.31 -5.97
CA MET A 68 0.23 5.08 -7.21
C MET A 68 -0.68 6.31 -7.03
N ARG A 69 -1.77 6.19 -6.27
CA ARG A 69 -2.64 7.32 -5.93
C ARG A 69 -1.92 8.43 -5.15
N LEU A 70 -0.97 8.07 -4.27
CA LEU A 70 -0.13 9.02 -3.54
C LEU A 70 0.96 9.66 -4.41
N LEU A 71 1.42 8.97 -5.46
CA LEU A 71 2.45 9.45 -6.37
C LEU A 71 1.90 10.36 -7.46
N LEU A 72 0.88 9.88 -8.19
CA LEU A 72 0.30 10.54 -9.35
C LEU A 72 -0.68 11.65 -8.95
N GLY A 73 -0.99 11.72 -7.66
CA GLY A 73 -1.94 12.66 -7.10
C GLY A 73 -3.37 12.32 -7.50
N PHE A 74 -4.31 12.90 -6.75
CA PHE A 74 -5.71 12.95 -7.14
C PHE A 74 -5.95 13.74 -8.44
N GLU A 75 -4.90 14.32 -9.05
CA GLU A 75 -4.99 15.08 -10.29
C GLU A 75 -5.20 14.18 -11.52
N ASN A 76 -4.82 12.91 -11.44
CA ASN A 76 -5.17 11.90 -12.42
C ASN A 76 -6.01 10.80 -11.77
N GLU A 77 -7.26 11.10 -11.43
CA GLU A 77 -8.17 10.13 -10.78
C GLU A 77 -8.40 8.85 -11.60
N GLN A 78 -8.05 8.85 -12.89
CA GLN A 78 -8.25 7.73 -13.81
C GLN A 78 -6.94 7.06 -14.22
N TRP A 79 -5.85 7.26 -13.47
CA TRP A 79 -4.55 6.65 -13.78
C TRP A 79 -4.62 5.12 -13.93
N TYR A 80 -5.54 4.46 -13.21
CA TYR A 80 -5.75 3.01 -13.28
C TYR A 80 -6.36 2.52 -14.61
N HIS A 81 -6.77 3.43 -15.49
CA HIS A 81 -7.14 3.10 -16.87
C HIS A 81 -5.94 3.09 -17.83
N ASP A 82 -4.78 3.61 -17.43
CA ASP A 82 -3.57 3.56 -18.24
C ASP A 82 -2.90 2.19 -18.10
N GLU A 83 -2.88 1.40 -19.17
CA GLU A 83 -2.27 0.06 -19.21
C GLU A 83 -0.77 0.04 -18.90
N LYS A 84 -0.10 1.20 -18.94
CA LYS A 84 1.31 1.33 -18.54
C LYS A 84 1.49 1.48 -17.04
N LEU A 85 0.44 1.86 -16.34
CA LEU A 85 0.42 2.11 -14.91
C LEU A 85 -0.46 1.11 -14.15
N TRP A 86 -1.37 0.41 -14.84
CA TRP A 86 -2.24 -0.58 -14.23
C TRP A 86 -2.61 -1.70 -15.22
N PRO A 87 -2.59 -2.99 -14.81
CA PRO A 87 -2.15 -3.49 -13.52
C PRO A 87 -0.63 -3.32 -13.31
N PRO A 88 -0.11 -3.52 -12.08
CA PRO A 88 1.34 -3.51 -11.86
C PRO A 88 2.04 -4.55 -12.76
N SER A 89 3.20 -4.19 -13.30
CA SER A 89 3.97 -5.09 -14.18
C SER A 89 4.47 -6.34 -13.44
N GLN A 90 4.84 -7.38 -14.19
CA GLN A 90 5.35 -8.63 -13.63
C GLN A 90 6.61 -8.42 -12.76
N GLU A 91 7.50 -7.50 -13.16
CA GLU A 91 8.70 -7.17 -12.38
C GLU A 91 8.35 -6.72 -10.95
N TYR A 92 7.23 -6.00 -10.80
CA TYR A 92 6.76 -5.56 -9.50
C TYR A 92 6.11 -6.70 -8.73
N ARG A 93 5.29 -7.54 -9.36
CA ARG A 93 4.78 -8.76 -8.71
C ARG A 93 5.92 -9.64 -8.17
N ASP A 94 7.04 -9.73 -8.90
CA ASP A 94 8.22 -10.48 -8.46
C ASP A 94 8.92 -9.82 -7.26
N LEU A 95 8.97 -8.48 -7.19
CA LEU A 95 9.48 -7.75 -6.02
C LEU A 95 8.59 -7.94 -4.79
N GLU A 96 7.26 -7.96 -4.98
CA GLU A 96 6.28 -8.23 -3.93
C GLU A 96 6.52 -9.61 -3.31
N GLN A 97 6.71 -10.62 -4.17
CA GLN A 97 7.00 -11.97 -3.73
C GLN A 97 8.30 -12.06 -2.92
N LYS A 98 9.37 -11.38 -3.36
CA LYS A 98 10.63 -11.32 -2.61
C LYS A 98 10.47 -10.68 -1.23
N TYR A 99 9.61 -9.67 -1.09
CA TYR A 99 9.29 -9.12 0.23
C TYR A 99 8.61 -10.18 1.10
N TYR A 100 7.62 -10.90 0.58
CA TYR A 100 6.93 -11.96 1.32
C TYR A 100 7.84 -13.14 1.70
N ASP A 101 8.81 -13.46 0.85
CA ASP A 101 9.81 -14.50 1.09
C ASP A 101 10.88 -14.05 2.12
N GLY A 102 10.93 -12.76 2.46
CA GLY A 102 11.88 -12.17 3.40
C GLY A 102 13.23 -11.77 2.78
N ASP A 103 13.34 -11.79 1.45
CA ASP A 103 14.56 -11.43 0.72
C ASP A 103 14.79 -9.92 0.69
N ILE A 104 13.75 -9.13 0.93
CA ILE A 104 13.77 -7.67 0.95
C ILE A 104 13.19 -7.20 2.27
N THR A 105 13.87 -6.25 2.92
CA THR A 105 13.37 -5.54 4.10
C THR A 105 13.20 -4.07 3.77
N ILE A 106 12.07 -3.49 4.20
CA ILE A 106 11.69 -2.11 3.90
C ILE A 106 12.13 -1.17 5.01
#